data_AF-A0A8J4EMV4-F1
#
_entry.id   AF-A0A8J4EMV4-F1
#
_cell.length_a   1.000
_cell.length_b   1.000
_cell.length_c   1.000
_cell.angle_alpha   90.00
_cell.angle_beta   90.00
_cell.angle_gamma   90.00
#
_symmetry.space_group_name_H-M   'P 1'
#
loop_
_entity.id
_entity.type
_entity.pdbx_description
1 polymer ?
#
loop_
_entity_poly.entity_id
_entity_poly.type
_entity_poly.pdbx_seq_one_letter_code
_entity_poly.pdbx_strand_id
1 'polypeptide(L)'
;MRDVDPIRNPYAPGAGQRPPELAGRDTEVTAFDVVLERVARGRPERSLVLTGLRGVGKTVLLNALRSQAIGRLWGTGKIEARPDQPLRRPLSAAMHMAVRELAPRHRAPDRIDEFLGVLKAFALRSNPANAKLRDRWQPGIDVPAATGRADSGDIEIDLVELFTDAAAIATDVGTGIALFIDEMQDVGPADASALCAACHELSQLGAPLIVVGAGLPHLPAVLSASKSYSERLFRYTRIDRLERDAADRALTAPADREGVDFEPAALAELYQLSGGYPYFVQAYGKATWDHAPTSPITAADVRVAGPAAEAELAVGFFGSRYDRATPAEREYMRGMAELADADAPVATAEIAKSLGRKPSSLSPARDSLIKKGLIYSGERGTVAFTVPHFARYLRTQPG
;
A
#
# COMPACT_ATOMS: atom_id res chain seq x y z
N MET A 1 39.94 5.60 12.14
CA MET A 1 38.51 5.96 12.04
C MET A 1 38.26 6.53 10.66
N ARG A 2 37.26 6.02 9.95
CA ARG A 2 36.83 6.59 8.66
C ARG A 2 35.83 7.71 8.92
N ASP A 3 35.88 8.75 8.11
CA ASP A 3 34.91 9.84 8.13
C ASP A 3 33.55 9.34 7.62
N VAL A 4 32.45 9.83 8.21
CA VAL A 4 31.08 9.47 7.81
C VAL A 4 30.53 10.63 6.98
N ASP A 5 30.66 10.51 5.66
CA ASP A 5 30.31 11.58 4.72
C ASP A 5 28.77 11.65 4.53
N PRO A 6 28.11 12.78 4.85
CA PRO A 6 26.68 12.96 4.62
C PRO A 6 26.27 12.82 3.14
N ILE A 7 27.17 13.04 2.18
CA ILE A 7 26.91 12.84 0.74
C ILE A 7 26.67 11.35 0.44
N ARG A 8 27.32 10.46 1.19
CA ARG A 8 27.23 9.00 1.03
C ARG A 8 26.16 8.37 1.93
N ASN A 9 25.30 9.18 2.53
CA ASN A 9 24.23 8.68 3.39
C ASN A 9 23.28 7.76 2.61
N PRO A 10 23.21 6.45 2.94
CA PRO A 10 22.41 5.51 2.17
C PRO A 10 20.92 5.55 2.54
N TYR A 11 20.56 6.24 3.63
CA TYR A 11 19.20 6.26 4.16
C TYR A 11 18.36 7.34 3.48
N ALA A 12 17.23 6.91 2.92
CA ALA A 12 16.32 7.77 2.17
C ALA A 12 14.88 7.61 2.70
N PRO A 13 14.52 8.31 3.79
CA PRO A 13 13.13 8.32 4.26
C PRO A 13 12.26 9.02 3.22
N GLY A 14 11.36 8.27 2.58
CA GLY A 14 10.46 8.80 1.55
C GLY A 14 9.23 7.93 1.33
N ALA A 15 8.11 8.57 0.95
CA ALA A 15 6.86 7.86 0.67
C ALA A 15 7.01 6.96 -0.57
N GLY A 16 6.99 5.64 -0.36
CA GLY A 16 7.05 4.65 -1.45
C GLY A 16 8.43 4.53 -2.13
N GLN A 17 9.45 5.22 -1.62
CA GLN A 17 10.82 5.04 -2.09
C GLN A 17 11.36 3.68 -1.65
N ARG A 18 12.07 3.00 -2.55
CA ARG A 18 12.68 1.71 -2.22
C ARG A 18 13.82 1.98 -1.21
N PRO A 19 13.78 1.39 0.00
CA PRO A 19 14.86 1.52 0.95
C PRO A 19 16.11 0.85 0.38
N PRO A 20 17.30 1.25 0.84
CA PRO A 20 18.55 0.66 0.36
C PRO A 20 18.63 -0.83 0.69
N GLU A 21 17.92 -1.29 1.73
CA GLU A 21 17.75 -2.69 2.12
C GLU A 21 16.28 -2.99 2.42
N LEU A 22 15.74 -4.07 1.83
CA LEU A 22 14.37 -4.55 2.09
C LEU A 22 14.35 -5.59 3.22
N ALA A 23 14.88 -5.23 4.39
CA ALA A 23 15.07 -6.17 5.49
C ALA A 23 13.74 -6.72 6.05
N GLY A 24 13.74 -8.00 6.43
CA GLY A 24 12.62 -8.64 7.13
C GLY A 24 11.40 -8.92 6.27
N ARG A 25 11.55 -8.90 4.93
CA ARG A 25 10.46 -9.17 3.96
C ARG A 25 10.73 -10.36 3.03
N ASP A 26 11.77 -11.14 3.34
CA ASP A 26 12.23 -12.27 2.52
C ASP A 26 11.15 -13.35 2.38
N THR A 27 10.37 -13.57 3.43
CA THR A 27 9.26 -14.54 3.45
C THR A 27 8.18 -14.16 2.44
N GLU A 28 7.76 -12.89 2.40
CA GLU A 28 6.74 -12.41 1.48
C GLU A 28 7.20 -12.43 0.02
N VAL A 29 8.45 -12.03 -0.21
CA VAL A 29 9.10 -12.08 -1.53
C VAL A 29 9.14 -13.52 -2.05
N THR A 30 9.60 -14.47 -1.22
CA THR A 30 9.67 -15.89 -1.56
C THR A 30 8.29 -16.50 -1.77
N ALA A 31 7.31 -16.14 -0.93
CA ALA A 31 5.94 -16.61 -1.10
C ALA A 31 5.32 -16.14 -2.43
N PHE A 32 5.63 -14.91 -2.84
CA PHE A 32 5.16 -14.39 -4.13
C PHE A 32 5.85 -15.07 -5.33
N ASP A 33 7.12 -15.46 -5.20
CA ASP A 33 7.81 -16.26 -6.24
C ASP A 33 7.05 -17.56 -6.54
N VAL A 34 6.64 -18.27 -5.48
CA VAL A 34 5.85 -19.50 -5.60
C VAL A 34 4.50 -19.22 -6.27
N VAL A 35 3.85 -18.09 -5.96
CA VAL A 35 2.57 -17.71 -6.59
C VAL A 35 2.76 -17.49 -8.08
N LEU A 36 3.76 -16.72 -8.50
CA LEU A 36 4.04 -16.50 -9.92
C LEU A 36 4.27 -17.83 -10.65
N GLU A 37 5.13 -18.71 -10.12
CA GLU A 37 5.40 -19.99 -10.78
C GLU A 37 4.18 -20.91 -10.89
N ARG A 38 3.33 -20.92 -9.86
CA ARG A 38 2.12 -21.75 -9.87
C ARG A 38 1.10 -21.23 -10.86
N VAL A 39 0.83 -19.93 -10.83
CA VAL A 39 -0.15 -19.28 -11.69
C VAL A 39 0.27 -19.35 -13.17
N ALA A 40 1.55 -19.14 -13.50
CA ALA A 40 2.05 -19.35 -14.88
C ALA A 40 1.89 -20.80 -15.38
N ARG A 41 1.78 -21.78 -14.48
CA ARG A 41 1.55 -23.20 -14.81
C ARG A 41 0.06 -23.59 -14.76
N GLY A 42 -0.85 -22.61 -14.73
CA GLY A 42 -2.29 -22.85 -14.64
C GLY A 42 -2.73 -23.49 -13.33
N ARG A 43 -1.91 -23.40 -12.27
CA ARG A 43 -2.27 -23.90 -10.95
C ARG A 43 -2.93 -22.77 -10.17
N PRO A 44 -4.20 -22.92 -9.72
CA PRO A 44 -4.89 -21.88 -8.99
C PRO A 44 -4.14 -21.46 -7.73
N GLU A 45 -4.09 -20.15 -7.50
CA GLU A 45 -3.61 -19.52 -6.28
C GLU A 45 -4.52 -18.34 -5.90
N ARG A 46 -4.51 -17.99 -4.62
CA ARG A 46 -5.26 -16.84 -4.11
C ARG A 46 -4.52 -15.55 -4.42
N SER A 47 -5.27 -14.50 -4.81
CA SER A 47 -4.77 -13.13 -4.88
C SER A 47 -4.18 -12.71 -3.53
N LEU A 48 -3.12 -11.90 -3.54
CA LEU A 48 -2.43 -11.51 -2.30
C LEU A 48 -2.92 -10.15 -1.82
N VAL A 49 -3.07 -9.98 -0.50
CA VAL A 49 -3.41 -8.69 0.10
C VAL A 49 -2.48 -8.41 1.27
N LEU A 50 -1.70 -7.34 1.16
CA LEU A 50 -0.80 -6.85 2.20
C LEU A 50 -1.55 -5.85 3.09
N THR A 51 -1.67 -6.13 4.39
CA THR A 51 -2.36 -5.25 5.34
C THR A 51 -1.39 -4.72 6.39
N GLY A 52 -1.63 -3.52 6.91
CA GLY A 52 -0.73 -2.94 7.92
C GLY A 52 -0.89 -1.43 8.05
N LEU A 53 -0.26 -0.86 9.07
CA LEU A 53 -0.30 0.60 9.30
C LEU A 53 0.36 1.37 8.16
N ARG A 54 0.11 2.68 8.05
CA ARG A 54 0.86 3.53 7.10
C ARG A 54 2.35 3.47 7.45
N GLY A 55 3.23 3.61 6.47
CA GLY A 55 4.71 3.64 6.66
C GLY A 55 5.41 2.37 7.12
N VAL A 56 4.71 1.23 7.28
CA VAL A 56 5.34 -0.10 7.55
C VAL A 56 6.00 -0.74 6.31
N GLY A 57 6.04 -0.03 5.18
CA GLY A 57 6.66 -0.50 3.94
C GLY A 57 5.77 -1.32 3.01
N LYS A 58 4.43 -1.26 3.14
CA LYS A 58 3.51 -1.97 2.23
C LYS A 58 3.71 -1.60 0.76
N THR A 59 3.68 -0.31 0.41
CA THR A 59 3.90 0.18 -0.96
C THR A 59 5.28 -0.19 -1.50
N VAL A 60 6.28 -0.18 -0.63
CA VAL A 60 7.65 -0.60 -0.96
C VAL A 60 7.67 -2.09 -1.32
N LEU A 61 7.06 -2.94 -0.48
CA LEU A 61 6.95 -4.36 -0.74
C LEU A 61 6.14 -4.62 -2.02
N LEU A 62 5.01 -3.93 -2.21
CA LEU A 62 4.20 -4.01 -3.43
C LEU A 62 5.04 -3.70 -4.69
N ASN A 63 5.90 -2.68 -4.64
CA ASN A 63 6.82 -2.33 -5.72
C ASN A 63 7.92 -3.39 -5.93
N ALA A 64 8.41 -4.01 -4.86
CA ALA A 64 9.38 -5.10 -4.93
C ALA A 64 8.77 -6.34 -5.61
N LEU A 65 7.56 -6.73 -5.20
CA LEU A 65 6.80 -7.81 -5.83
C LEU A 65 6.53 -7.51 -7.31
N ARG A 66 6.19 -6.27 -7.65
CA ARG A 66 6.06 -5.85 -9.06
C ARG A 66 7.37 -6.02 -9.83
N SER A 67 8.49 -5.59 -9.26
CA SER A 67 9.81 -5.72 -9.91
C SER A 67 10.17 -7.19 -10.16
N GLN A 68 9.80 -8.08 -9.24
CA GLN A 68 9.97 -9.52 -9.34
C GLN A 68 9.08 -10.16 -10.42
N ALA A 69 7.86 -9.65 -10.63
CA ALA A 69 7.02 -10.04 -11.76
C ALA A 69 7.58 -9.56 -13.10
N ILE A 70 8.05 -8.30 -13.18
CA ILE A 70 8.72 -7.75 -14.37
C ILE A 70 9.95 -8.58 -14.74
N GLY A 71 10.78 -8.95 -13.75
CA GLY A 71 11.96 -9.80 -13.95
C GLY A 71 11.65 -11.19 -14.51
N ARG A 72 10.40 -11.66 -14.36
CA ARG A 72 9.88 -12.89 -14.96
C ARG A 72 9.13 -12.68 -16.26
N LEU A 73 9.18 -11.48 -16.83
CA LEU A 73 8.49 -11.12 -18.06
C LEU A 73 6.96 -11.29 -17.95
N TRP A 74 6.40 -11.03 -16.77
CA TRP A 74 4.96 -10.90 -16.59
C TRP A 74 4.49 -9.53 -17.08
N GLY A 75 3.24 -9.44 -17.50
CA GLY A 75 2.59 -8.15 -17.72
C GLY A 75 2.22 -7.53 -16.39
N THR A 76 2.61 -6.28 -16.14
CA THR A 76 2.36 -5.62 -14.87
C THR A 76 1.57 -4.32 -15.01
N GLY A 77 0.55 -4.18 -14.17
CA GLY A 77 -0.25 -2.96 -14.04
C GLY A 77 -0.25 -2.51 -12.58
N LYS A 78 -0.15 -1.20 -12.32
CA LYS A 78 -0.26 -0.66 -10.95
C LYS A 78 -1.23 0.51 -10.92
N ILE A 79 -2.07 0.53 -9.90
CA ILE A 79 -2.92 1.67 -9.55
C ILE A 79 -2.79 2.00 -8.05
N GLU A 80 -3.13 3.24 -7.71
CA GLU A 80 -3.39 3.68 -6.34
C GLU A 80 -4.88 4.02 -6.28
N ALA A 81 -5.63 3.33 -5.42
CA ALA A 81 -7.04 3.63 -5.21
C ALA A 81 -7.18 4.95 -4.45
N ARG A 82 -8.25 5.68 -4.75
CA ARG A 82 -8.53 6.97 -4.11
C ARG A 82 -10.00 7.02 -3.70
N PRO A 83 -10.31 7.67 -2.56
CA PRO A 83 -11.69 7.90 -2.19
C PRO A 83 -12.43 8.64 -3.31
N ASP A 84 -13.68 8.25 -3.55
CA ASP A 84 -14.59 8.90 -4.49
C ASP A 84 -14.13 8.81 -5.98
N GLN A 85 -13.13 7.97 -6.31
CA GLN A 85 -12.67 7.70 -7.69
C GLN A 85 -13.08 6.29 -8.16
N PRO A 86 -13.91 6.15 -9.22
CA PRO A 86 -14.24 4.85 -9.80
C PRO A 86 -13.03 4.14 -10.43
N LEU A 87 -13.00 2.81 -10.31
CA LEU A 87 -11.86 1.97 -10.71
C LEU A 87 -11.63 1.90 -12.22
N ARG A 88 -12.67 2.07 -13.05
CA ARG A 88 -12.60 1.84 -14.51
C ARG A 88 -11.43 2.57 -15.18
N ARG A 89 -11.25 3.87 -14.92
CA ARG A 89 -10.19 4.67 -15.56
C ARG A 89 -8.78 4.22 -15.18
N PRO A 90 -8.38 4.22 -13.89
CA PRO A 90 -7.03 3.82 -13.51
C PRO A 90 -6.75 2.36 -13.87
N LEU A 91 -7.73 1.47 -13.72
CA LEU A 91 -7.59 0.07 -14.10
C LEU A 91 -7.35 -0.12 -15.60
N SER A 92 -8.07 0.63 -16.44
CA SER A 92 -7.88 0.55 -17.90
C SER A 92 -6.45 0.92 -18.29
N ALA A 93 -5.91 1.97 -17.68
CA ALA A 93 -4.52 2.39 -17.91
C ALA A 93 -3.52 1.32 -17.44
N ALA A 94 -3.73 0.75 -16.25
CA ALA A 94 -2.86 -0.30 -15.71
C ALA A 94 -2.89 -1.58 -16.55
N MET A 95 -4.06 -2.00 -17.03
CA MET A 95 -4.20 -3.17 -17.88
C MET A 95 -3.60 -2.93 -19.27
N HIS A 96 -3.74 -1.73 -19.82
CA HIS A 96 -3.09 -1.36 -21.07
C HIS A 96 -1.56 -1.48 -20.95
N MET A 97 -0.98 -1.00 -19.85
CA MET A 97 0.46 -1.18 -19.59
C MET A 97 0.85 -2.65 -19.49
N ALA A 98 0.09 -3.45 -18.72
CA ALA A 98 0.38 -4.87 -18.54
C ALA A 98 0.39 -5.62 -19.87
N VAL A 99 -0.59 -5.39 -20.74
CA VAL A 99 -0.65 -6.07 -22.04
C VAL A 99 0.40 -5.55 -23.02
N ARG A 100 0.78 -4.26 -22.96
CA ARG A 100 1.90 -3.74 -23.76
C ARG A 100 3.24 -4.43 -23.45
N GLU A 101 3.44 -4.89 -22.22
CA GLU A 101 4.63 -5.68 -21.84
C GLU A 101 4.60 -7.11 -22.41
N LEU A 102 3.41 -7.62 -22.74
CA LEU A 102 3.22 -8.95 -23.34
C LEU A 102 3.20 -8.90 -24.87
N ALA A 103 2.64 -7.85 -25.46
CA ALA A 103 2.35 -7.74 -26.89
C ALA A 103 3.55 -8.05 -27.82
N PRO A 104 4.79 -7.58 -27.56
CA PRO A 104 5.93 -7.88 -28.43
C PRO A 104 6.29 -9.36 -28.54
N ARG A 105 5.81 -10.20 -27.60
CA ARG A 105 6.06 -11.65 -27.56
C ARG A 105 4.88 -12.46 -28.08
N HIS A 106 3.75 -11.81 -28.34
CA HIS A 106 2.54 -12.47 -28.80
C HIS A 106 2.65 -12.82 -30.28
N ARG A 107 2.39 -14.09 -30.64
CA ARG A 107 2.53 -14.58 -32.02
C ARG A 107 1.39 -14.16 -32.95
N ALA A 108 0.28 -13.70 -32.38
CA ALA A 108 -0.90 -13.23 -33.11
C ALA A 108 -1.21 -11.77 -32.70
N PRO A 109 -0.65 -10.76 -33.39
CA PRO A 109 -0.87 -9.34 -33.05
C PRO A 109 -2.36 -8.96 -33.10
N ASP A 110 -3.14 -9.54 -34.01
CA ASP A 110 -4.57 -9.28 -34.11
C ASP A 110 -5.33 -9.62 -32.81
N ARG A 111 -4.90 -10.65 -32.07
CA ARG A 111 -5.50 -10.98 -30.76
C ARG A 111 -5.23 -9.91 -29.71
N ILE A 112 -4.08 -9.22 -29.80
CA ILE A 112 -3.78 -8.08 -28.94
C ILE A 112 -4.73 -6.93 -29.30
N ASP A 113 -4.91 -6.64 -30.59
CA ASP A 113 -5.81 -5.58 -31.05
C ASP A 113 -7.27 -5.85 -30.67
N GLU A 114 -7.72 -7.09 -30.78
CA GLU A 114 -9.04 -7.54 -30.28
C GLU A 114 -9.21 -7.25 -28.79
N PHE A 115 -8.25 -7.67 -27.96
CA PHE A 115 -8.27 -7.39 -26.53
C PHE A 115 -8.22 -5.88 -26.24
N LEU A 116 -7.39 -5.12 -26.95
CA LEU A 116 -7.32 -3.67 -26.81
C LEU A 116 -8.66 -3.01 -27.17
N GLY A 117 -9.41 -3.58 -28.11
CA GLY A 117 -10.77 -3.18 -28.41
C GLY A 117 -11.74 -3.38 -27.24
N VAL A 118 -11.66 -4.53 -26.55
CA VAL A 118 -12.43 -4.82 -25.32
C VAL A 118 -12.04 -3.86 -24.21
N LEU A 119 -10.74 -3.67 -23.98
CA LEU A 119 -10.22 -2.74 -22.98
C LEU A 119 -10.67 -1.30 -23.25
N LYS A 120 -10.71 -0.88 -24.51
CA LYS A 120 -11.21 0.45 -24.91
C LYS A 120 -12.71 0.58 -24.64
N ALA A 121 -13.50 -0.45 -24.91
CA ALA A 121 -14.94 -0.45 -24.64
C ALA A 121 -15.21 -0.33 -23.12
N PHE A 122 -14.50 -1.12 -22.31
CA PHE A 122 -14.52 -1.04 -20.85
C PHE A 122 -14.16 0.36 -20.34
N ALA A 123 -13.08 0.94 -20.87
CA ALA A 123 -12.59 2.26 -20.49
C ALA A 123 -13.60 3.37 -20.80
N LEU A 124 -14.27 3.30 -21.96
CA LEU A 124 -15.25 4.31 -22.38
C LEU A 124 -16.50 4.34 -21.51
N ARG A 125 -16.85 3.24 -20.81
CA ARG A 125 -17.92 3.21 -19.81
C ARG A 125 -17.63 4.03 -18.55
N SER A 126 -16.42 4.55 -18.39
CA SER A 126 -16.12 5.54 -17.35
C SER A 126 -16.65 6.93 -17.64
N ASN A 127 -17.06 7.21 -18.88
CA ASN A 127 -17.64 8.50 -19.24
C ASN A 127 -19.11 8.57 -18.78
N PRO A 128 -19.54 9.70 -18.18
CA PRO A 128 -20.95 9.90 -17.89
C PRO A 128 -21.79 9.75 -19.16
N ALA A 129 -22.96 9.11 -19.06
CA ALA A 129 -23.84 8.85 -20.20
C ALA A 129 -24.14 10.13 -21.02
N ASN A 130 -24.29 11.26 -20.31
CA ASN A 130 -24.64 12.57 -20.89
C ASN A 130 -23.43 13.50 -21.10
N ALA A 131 -22.19 12.99 -21.00
CA ALA A 131 -21.00 13.80 -21.25
C ALA A 131 -20.94 14.23 -22.72
N LYS A 132 -20.74 15.53 -22.96
CA LYS A 132 -20.49 16.08 -24.30
C LYS A 132 -19.20 15.48 -24.86
N LEU A 133 -19.12 15.31 -26.18
CA LEU A 133 -18.00 14.63 -26.84
C LEU A 133 -16.63 15.20 -26.44
N ARG A 134 -16.52 16.53 -26.32
CA ARG A 134 -15.29 17.23 -25.91
C ARG A 134 -14.85 16.98 -24.46
N ASP A 135 -15.79 16.58 -23.59
CA ASP A 135 -15.57 16.37 -22.16
C ASP A 135 -15.39 14.87 -21.84
N ARG A 136 -15.52 14.00 -22.84
CA ARG A 136 -15.31 12.56 -22.71
C ARG A 136 -13.81 12.29 -22.64
N TRP A 137 -13.41 11.55 -21.63
CA TRP A 137 -12.06 11.02 -21.57
C TRP A 137 -11.91 9.91 -22.63
N GLN A 138 -10.83 9.98 -23.39
CA GLN A 138 -10.48 9.00 -24.40
C GLN A 138 -9.25 8.21 -23.91
N PRO A 139 -9.33 6.87 -23.79
CA PRO A 139 -8.14 6.07 -23.55
C PRO A 139 -7.22 6.16 -24.76
N GLY A 140 -5.90 6.25 -24.54
CA GLY A 140 -4.87 6.25 -25.60
C GLY A 140 -4.68 4.86 -26.21
N ILE A 141 -5.76 4.26 -26.70
CA ILE A 141 -5.81 2.94 -27.33
C ILE A 141 -6.29 3.16 -28.78
N ASP A 142 -5.43 2.80 -29.73
CA ASP A 142 -5.55 3.18 -31.14
C ASP A 142 -6.25 2.12 -32.01
N VAL A 143 -7.10 1.28 -31.41
CA VAL A 143 -7.98 0.32 -32.11
C VAL A 143 -9.46 0.68 -31.95
N PRO A 144 -10.38 0.23 -32.81
CA PRO A 144 -11.81 0.38 -32.61
C PRO A 144 -12.27 -0.27 -31.29
N ALA A 145 -13.26 0.31 -30.62
CA ALA A 145 -13.82 -0.30 -29.41
C ALA A 145 -14.65 -1.54 -29.79
N ALA A 146 -14.51 -2.62 -29.02
CA ALA A 146 -15.37 -3.79 -29.17
C ALA A 146 -16.83 -3.46 -28.83
N THR A 147 -17.76 -4.28 -29.32
CA THR A 147 -19.21 -4.15 -29.05
C THR A 147 -19.71 -5.43 -28.41
N GLY A 148 -20.44 -5.32 -27.31
CA GLY A 148 -21.04 -6.47 -26.62
C GLY A 148 -20.07 -7.28 -25.74
N ARG A 149 -18.90 -6.73 -25.43
CA ARG A 149 -17.90 -7.34 -24.53
C ARG A 149 -17.27 -6.27 -23.66
N ALA A 150 -17.33 -6.48 -22.35
CA ALA A 150 -16.91 -5.56 -21.29
C ALA A 150 -17.51 -4.15 -21.41
N ASP A 151 -18.69 -4.02 -22.03
CA ASP A 151 -19.34 -2.76 -22.33
C ASP A 151 -20.81 -2.71 -21.88
N SER A 152 -21.24 -3.58 -20.96
CA SER A 152 -22.63 -3.59 -20.45
C SER A 152 -22.94 -2.36 -19.59
N GLY A 153 -21.92 -1.76 -18.96
CA GLY A 153 -22.07 -0.70 -17.97
C GLY A 153 -22.14 -1.22 -16.53
N ASP A 154 -22.44 -2.51 -16.34
CA ASP A 154 -22.29 -3.19 -15.06
C ASP A 154 -20.80 -3.51 -14.83
N ILE A 155 -20.22 -2.96 -13.75
CA ILE A 155 -18.79 -3.13 -13.49
C ILE A 155 -18.42 -4.58 -13.13
N GLU A 156 -19.32 -5.33 -12.51
CA GLU A 156 -19.04 -6.72 -12.12
C GLU A 156 -18.93 -7.59 -13.36
N ILE A 157 -19.92 -7.51 -14.27
CA ILE A 157 -19.90 -8.23 -15.55
C ILE A 157 -18.69 -7.80 -16.38
N ASP A 158 -18.55 -6.49 -16.59
CA ASP A 158 -17.53 -5.97 -17.49
C ASP A 158 -16.10 -6.31 -17.03
N LEU A 159 -15.87 -6.33 -15.71
CA LEU A 159 -14.55 -6.62 -15.14
C LEU A 159 -14.19 -8.10 -15.23
N VAL A 160 -15.17 -8.99 -15.03
CA VAL A 160 -14.99 -10.45 -15.19
C VAL A 160 -14.59 -10.76 -16.63
N GLU A 161 -15.30 -10.19 -17.61
CA GLU A 161 -14.99 -10.36 -19.03
C GLU A 161 -13.60 -9.82 -19.38
N LEU A 162 -13.28 -8.59 -18.94
CA LEU A 162 -11.99 -7.96 -19.20
C LEU A 162 -10.83 -8.78 -18.64
N PHE A 163 -10.93 -9.26 -17.39
CA PHE A 163 -9.85 -10.02 -16.76
C PHE A 163 -9.67 -11.39 -17.39
N THR A 164 -10.76 -12.05 -17.78
CA THR A 164 -10.70 -13.34 -18.47
C THR A 164 -10.01 -13.19 -19.83
N ASP A 165 -10.37 -12.16 -20.61
CA ASP A 165 -9.78 -11.90 -21.91
C ASP A 165 -8.30 -11.49 -21.78
N ALA A 166 -7.94 -10.69 -20.77
CA ALA A 166 -6.55 -10.34 -20.47
C ALA A 166 -5.71 -11.58 -20.09
N ALA A 167 -6.26 -12.47 -19.28
CA ALA A 167 -5.59 -13.70 -18.87
C ALA A 167 -5.38 -14.67 -20.05
N ALA A 168 -6.29 -14.67 -21.04
CA ALA A 168 -6.12 -15.43 -22.28
C ALA A 168 -4.89 -14.94 -23.08
N ILE A 169 -4.67 -13.62 -23.17
CA ILE A 169 -3.46 -13.05 -23.79
C ILE A 169 -2.20 -13.51 -23.07
N ALA A 170 -2.21 -13.56 -21.74
CA ALA A 170 -1.08 -14.03 -20.95
C ALA A 170 -0.82 -15.54 -21.12
N THR A 171 -1.89 -16.32 -21.27
CA THR A 171 -1.83 -17.77 -21.53
C THR A 171 -1.12 -18.05 -22.86
N ASP A 172 -1.48 -17.33 -23.93
CA ASP A 172 -0.90 -17.51 -25.26
C ASP A 172 0.63 -17.31 -25.31
N VAL A 173 1.18 -16.49 -24.41
CA VAL A 173 2.62 -16.23 -24.29
C VAL A 173 3.30 -17.06 -23.20
N GLY A 174 2.57 -17.93 -22.49
CA GLY A 174 3.10 -18.80 -21.44
C GLY A 174 3.58 -18.07 -20.19
N THR A 175 2.98 -16.92 -19.87
CA THR A 175 3.29 -16.13 -18.66
C THR A 175 2.00 -15.73 -17.93
N GLY A 176 2.06 -14.74 -17.04
CA GLY A 176 0.89 -14.17 -16.40
C GLY A 176 0.84 -12.64 -16.40
N ILE A 177 -0.27 -12.11 -15.88
CA ILE A 177 -0.47 -10.70 -15.55
C ILE A 177 -0.55 -10.53 -14.04
N ALA A 178 0.16 -9.54 -13.50
CA ALA A 178 0.06 -9.14 -12.10
C ALA A 178 -0.45 -7.70 -12.00
N LEU A 179 -1.64 -7.54 -11.41
CA LEU A 179 -2.27 -6.24 -11.17
C LEU A 179 -2.07 -5.83 -9.71
N PHE A 180 -1.40 -4.70 -9.50
CA PHE A 180 -1.09 -4.16 -8.19
C PHE A 180 -2.03 -3.01 -7.84
N ILE A 181 -2.68 -3.09 -6.67
CA ILE A 181 -3.64 -2.08 -6.19
C ILE A 181 -3.16 -1.57 -4.82
N ASP A 182 -2.63 -0.36 -4.77
CA ASP A 182 -2.26 0.31 -3.52
C ASP A 182 -3.46 1.06 -2.91
N GLU A 183 -3.45 1.25 -1.60
CA GLU A 183 -4.54 1.86 -0.81
C GLU A 183 -5.92 1.22 -1.10
N MET A 184 -5.96 -0.10 -1.28
CA MET A 184 -7.14 -0.87 -1.72
C MET A 184 -8.38 -0.69 -0.83
N GLN A 185 -8.24 -0.21 0.40
CA GLN A 185 -9.40 0.13 1.25
C GLN A 185 -10.22 1.31 0.72
N ASP A 186 -9.63 2.11 -0.17
CA ASP A 186 -10.29 3.27 -0.79
C ASP A 186 -11.07 2.89 -2.06
N VAL A 187 -11.06 1.61 -2.46
CA VAL A 187 -11.89 1.10 -3.57
C VAL A 187 -13.36 1.13 -3.15
N GLY A 188 -14.20 1.71 -4.00
CA GLY A 188 -15.64 1.81 -3.74
C GLY A 188 -16.34 0.44 -3.65
N PRO A 189 -17.47 0.32 -2.93
CA PRO A 189 -18.12 -0.98 -2.69
C PRO A 189 -18.47 -1.78 -3.95
N ALA A 190 -18.97 -1.11 -4.99
CA ALA A 190 -19.31 -1.74 -6.26
C ALA A 190 -18.06 -2.26 -7.01
N ASP A 191 -16.97 -1.49 -7.00
CA ASP A 191 -15.71 -1.87 -7.63
C ASP A 191 -15.03 -3.00 -6.84
N ALA A 192 -15.11 -3.00 -5.50
CA ALA A 192 -14.62 -4.08 -4.66
C ALA A 192 -15.41 -5.38 -4.88
N SER A 193 -16.73 -5.28 -5.05
CA SER A 193 -17.60 -6.41 -5.43
C SER A 193 -17.17 -7.00 -6.77
N ALA A 194 -16.95 -6.15 -7.77
CA ALA A 194 -16.50 -6.55 -9.10
C ALA A 194 -15.12 -7.22 -9.06
N LEU A 195 -14.16 -6.65 -8.32
CA LEU A 195 -12.83 -7.25 -8.14
C LEU A 195 -12.90 -8.65 -7.51
N CYS A 196 -13.79 -8.83 -6.53
CA CYS A 196 -14.01 -10.14 -5.92
C CYS A 196 -14.59 -11.14 -6.93
N ALA A 197 -15.59 -10.74 -7.72
CA ALA A 197 -16.17 -11.59 -8.76
C ALA A 197 -15.13 -11.99 -9.82
N ALA A 198 -14.34 -11.02 -10.31
CA ALA A 198 -13.30 -11.28 -11.31
C ALA A 198 -12.18 -12.19 -10.75
N CYS A 199 -11.72 -11.97 -9.52
CA CYS A 199 -10.73 -12.87 -8.89
C CYS A 199 -11.29 -14.28 -8.68
N HIS A 200 -12.59 -14.41 -8.39
CA HIS A 200 -13.23 -15.70 -8.24
C HIS A 200 -13.26 -16.48 -9.56
N GLU A 201 -13.67 -15.83 -10.65
CA GLU A 201 -13.69 -16.43 -11.99
C GLU A 201 -12.29 -16.87 -12.42
N LEU A 202 -11.29 -15.99 -12.28
CA LEU A 202 -9.89 -16.31 -12.62
C LEU A 202 -9.38 -17.55 -11.87
N SER A 203 -9.73 -17.67 -10.58
CA SER A 203 -9.35 -18.82 -9.76
C SER A 203 -10.03 -20.12 -10.23
N GLN A 204 -11.31 -20.06 -10.59
CA GLN A 204 -12.05 -21.23 -11.11
C GLN A 204 -11.50 -21.71 -12.45
N LEU A 205 -11.08 -20.79 -13.31
CA LEU A 205 -10.49 -21.09 -14.62
C LEU A 205 -9.01 -21.49 -14.53
N GLY A 206 -8.34 -21.27 -13.39
CA GLY A 206 -6.89 -21.40 -13.30
C GLY A 206 -6.14 -20.42 -14.21
N ALA A 207 -6.76 -19.26 -14.48
CA ALA A 207 -6.29 -18.29 -15.45
C ALA A 207 -5.07 -17.50 -14.92
N PRO A 208 -4.07 -17.17 -15.76
CA PRO A 208 -2.81 -16.61 -15.30
C PRO A 208 -2.87 -15.09 -15.07
N LEU A 209 -3.81 -14.62 -14.25
CA LEU A 209 -3.90 -13.24 -13.79
C LEU A 209 -4.05 -13.23 -12.27
N ILE A 210 -3.19 -12.47 -11.58
CA ILE A 210 -3.22 -12.33 -10.13
C ILE A 210 -3.40 -10.87 -9.73
N VAL A 211 -4.20 -10.63 -8.69
CA VAL A 211 -4.33 -9.30 -8.06
C VAL A 211 -3.49 -9.28 -6.78
N VAL A 212 -2.71 -8.22 -6.60
CA VAL A 212 -1.91 -7.96 -5.41
C VAL A 212 -2.34 -6.63 -4.82
N GLY A 213 -3.05 -6.66 -3.71
CA GLY A 213 -3.55 -5.49 -2.99
C GLY A 213 -2.63 -5.07 -1.84
N ALA A 214 -2.63 -3.78 -1.50
CA ALA A 214 -2.09 -3.28 -0.24
C ALA A 214 -3.07 -2.30 0.41
N GLY A 215 -3.17 -2.30 1.74
CA GLY A 215 -4.04 -1.35 2.44
C GLY A 215 -3.97 -1.39 3.97
N LEU A 216 -4.86 -0.65 4.61
CA LEU A 216 -4.94 -0.54 6.06
C LEU A 216 -5.37 -1.86 6.73
N PRO A 217 -5.15 -2.04 8.05
CA PRO A 217 -5.43 -3.30 8.75
C PRO A 217 -6.89 -3.80 8.65
N HIS A 218 -7.84 -2.89 8.44
CA HIS A 218 -9.26 -3.21 8.31
C HIS A 218 -9.69 -3.63 6.89
N LEU A 219 -8.78 -3.59 5.90
CA LEU A 219 -9.06 -4.01 4.52
C LEU A 219 -9.73 -5.40 4.39
N PRO A 220 -9.37 -6.44 5.16
CA PRO A 220 -10.05 -7.73 5.09
C PRO A 220 -11.55 -7.61 5.39
N ALA A 221 -11.93 -6.77 6.36
CA ALA A 221 -13.33 -6.52 6.69
C ALA A 221 -14.06 -5.76 5.56
N VAL A 222 -13.38 -4.80 4.92
CA VAL A 222 -13.92 -4.07 3.75
C VAL A 222 -14.24 -5.05 2.61
N LEU A 223 -13.30 -5.92 2.26
CA LEU A 223 -13.49 -6.91 1.18
C LEU A 223 -14.53 -7.98 1.55
N SER A 224 -14.59 -8.39 2.82
CA SER A 224 -15.59 -9.35 3.32
C SER A 224 -17.01 -8.80 3.30
N ALA A 225 -17.18 -7.49 3.55
CA ALA A 225 -18.47 -6.83 3.48
C ALA A 225 -19.02 -6.76 2.05
N SER A 226 -18.15 -6.73 1.02
CA SER A 226 -18.55 -6.73 -0.38
C SER A 226 -19.09 -8.08 -0.87
N LYS A 227 -18.41 -9.19 -0.54
CA LYS A 227 -18.87 -10.56 -0.84
C LYS A 227 -18.40 -11.49 0.28
N SER A 228 -19.30 -12.27 0.86
CA SER A 228 -19.02 -13.14 2.02
C SER A 228 -17.94 -14.21 1.78
N TYR A 229 -17.75 -14.65 0.53
CA TYR A 229 -16.73 -15.64 0.16
C TYR A 229 -15.33 -15.05 -0.08
N SER A 230 -15.15 -13.72 0.02
CA SER A 230 -13.85 -13.08 -0.25
C SER A 230 -12.75 -13.49 0.72
N GLU A 231 -13.10 -14.00 1.91
CA GLU A 231 -12.16 -14.62 2.86
C GLU A 231 -11.36 -15.79 2.24
N ARG A 232 -11.92 -16.46 1.22
CA ARG A 232 -11.28 -17.58 0.50
C ARG A 232 -10.60 -17.14 -0.80
N LEU A 233 -10.86 -15.92 -1.28
CA LEU A 233 -10.29 -15.40 -2.52
C LEU A 233 -8.89 -14.82 -2.32
N PHE A 234 -8.66 -14.23 -1.15
CA PHE A 234 -7.42 -13.53 -0.85
C PHE A 234 -6.59 -14.26 0.19
N ARG A 235 -5.26 -14.17 0.04
CA ARG A 235 -4.29 -14.48 1.09
C ARG A 235 -3.88 -13.16 1.75
N TYR A 236 -4.34 -12.95 2.98
CA TYR A 236 -3.97 -11.77 3.76
C TYR A 236 -2.63 -11.98 4.45
N THR A 237 -1.73 -11.01 4.26
CA THR A 237 -0.42 -10.98 4.91
C THR A 237 -0.30 -9.67 5.68
N ARG A 238 -0.19 -9.77 7.01
CA ARG A 238 -0.02 -8.60 7.87
C ARG A 238 1.45 -8.18 7.87
N ILE A 239 1.70 -6.97 7.42
CA ILE A 239 2.99 -6.28 7.43
C ILE A 239 3.02 -5.36 8.64
N ASP A 240 3.92 -5.65 9.58
CA ASP A 240 4.10 -4.87 10.80
C ASP A 240 5.53 -4.30 10.88
N ARG A 241 5.90 -3.76 12.05
CA ARG A 241 7.25 -3.32 12.39
C ARG A 241 8.30 -4.40 12.08
N LEU A 242 9.53 -3.95 11.90
CA LEU A 242 10.68 -4.83 11.80
C LEU A 242 11.01 -5.39 13.19
N GLU A 243 11.17 -6.71 13.23
CA GLU A 243 11.82 -7.37 14.36
C GLU A 243 13.25 -6.85 14.51
N ARG A 244 13.83 -7.03 15.70
CA ARG A 244 15.12 -6.44 16.07
C ARG A 244 16.22 -6.71 15.03
N ASP A 245 16.40 -7.96 14.62
CA ASP A 245 17.44 -8.33 13.66
C ASP A 245 17.21 -7.70 12.27
N ALA A 246 15.96 -7.56 11.85
CA ALA A 246 15.62 -6.92 10.58
C ALA A 246 15.79 -5.40 10.63
N ALA A 247 15.48 -4.77 11.77
CA ALA A 247 15.72 -3.34 11.99
C ALA A 247 17.21 -3.01 11.99
N ASP A 248 18.02 -3.83 12.69
CA ASP A 248 19.47 -3.69 12.71
C ASP A 248 20.04 -3.89 11.29
N ARG A 249 19.60 -4.94 10.57
CA ARG A 249 20.01 -5.17 9.17
C ARG A 249 19.61 -4.04 8.21
N ALA A 250 18.47 -3.39 8.43
CA ALA A 250 18.04 -2.25 7.62
C ALA A 250 18.99 -1.03 7.78
N LEU A 251 19.79 -1.00 8.85
CA LEU A 251 20.82 0.01 9.11
C LEU A 251 22.21 -0.49 8.70
N THR A 252 22.61 -1.67 9.17
CA THR A 252 23.98 -2.16 8.95
C THR A 252 24.26 -2.50 7.49
N ALA A 253 23.39 -3.26 6.81
CA ALA A 253 23.63 -3.69 5.43
C ALA A 253 23.87 -2.53 4.43
N PRO A 254 23.15 -1.40 4.47
CA PRO A 254 23.49 -0.25 3.65
C PRO A 254 24.73 0.51 4.13
N ALA A 255 24.98 0.61 5.43
CA ALA A 255 26.17 1.26 5.98
C ALA A 255 27.46 0.48 5.64
N ASP A 256 27.42 -0.85 5.71
CA ASP A 256 28.51 -1.76 5.35
C ASP A 256 28.94 -1.57 3.88
N ARG A 257 27.97 -1.36 2.98
CA ARG A 257 28.24 -1.06 1.55
C ARG A 257 29.01 0.25 1.36
N GLU A 258 28.80 1.21 2.25
CA GLU A 258 29.53 2.47 2.29
C GLU A 258 30.83 2.38 3.14
N GLY A 259 31.06 1.24 3.80
CA GLY A 259 32.24 0.96 4.61
C GLY A 259 32.21 1.62 5.99
N VAL A 260 31.02 1.82 6.56
CA VAL A 260 30.76 2.40 7.89
C VAL A 260 30.05 1.38 8.77
N ASP A 261 30.60 1.15 9.96
CA ASP A 261 30.02 0.24 10.96
C ASP A 261 29.17 0.99 12.02
N PHE A 262 28.27 0.26 12.69
CA PHE A 262 27.55 0.71 13.90
C PHE A 262 28.00 -0.07 15.14
N GLU A 263 28.10 0.60 16.27
CA GLU A 263 28.21 -0.08 17.56
C GLU A 263 26.87 -0.74 17.97
N PRO A 264 26.89 -1.89 18.66
CA PRO A 264 25.66 -2.53 19.14
C PRO A 264 24.79 -1.63 20.04
N ALA A 265 25.42 -0.75 20.82
CA ALA A 265 24.71 0.22 21.66
C ALA A 265 23.98 1.29 20.84
N ALA A 266 24.54 1.72 19.71
CA ALA A 266 23.89 2.65 18.78
C ALA A 266 22.64 2.01 18.16
N LEU A 267 22.74 0.76 17.71
CA LEU A 267 21.61 0.00 17.16
C LEU A 267 20.50 -0.20 18.21
N ALA A 268 20.88 -0.49 19.46
CA ALA A 268 19.90 -0.61 20.54
C ALA A 268 19.14 0.70 20.77
N GLU A 269 19.82 1.85 20.75
CA GLU A 269 19.18 3.14 20.92
C GLU A 269 18.29 3.53 19.73
N LEU A 270 18.75 3.28 18.50
CA LEU A 270 17.96 3.47 17.28
C LEU A 270 16.70 2.61 17.27
N TYR A 271 16.78 1.37 17.74
CA TYR A 271 15.62 0.48 17.85
C TYR A 271 14.60 1.00 18.88
N GLN A 272 15.06 1.51 20.04
CA GLN A 272 14.19 2.10 21.05
C GLN A 272 13.47 3.35 20.53
N LEU A 273 14.18 4.24 19.83
CA LEU A 273 13.60 5.46 19.27
C LEU A 273 12.62 5.18 18.13
N SER A 274 12.97 4.27 17.23
CA SER A 274 12.15 3.94 16.05
C SER A 274 11.02 2.95 16.34
N GLY A 275 11.12 2.18 17.44
CA GLY A 275 10.21 1.09 17.75
C GLY A 275 10.12 0.04 16.64
N GLY A 276 11.20 -0.17 15.88
CA GLY A 276 11.26 -1.05 14.71
C GLY A 276 10.42 -0.59 13.51
N TYR A 277 9.82 0.60 13.55
CA TYR A 277 8.96 1.06 12.47
C TYR A 277 9.79 1.51 11.26
N PRO A 278 9.63 0.89 10.06
CA PRO A 278 10.54 1.07 8.93
C PRO A 278 10.85 2.52 8.54
N TYR A 279 9.81 3.37 8.49
CA TYR A 279 10.01 4.78 8.15
C TYR A 279 10.83 5.52 9.21
N PHE A 280 10.65 5.22 10.50
CA PHE A 280 11.44 5.82 11.58
C PHE A 280 12.85 5.24 11.65
N VAL A 281 13.03 3.94 11.39
CA VAL A 281 14.37 3.34 11.26
C VAL A 281 15.19 4.11 10.22
N GLN A 282 14.61 4.41 9.06
CA GLN A 282 15.27 5.22 8.02
C GLN A 282 15.46 6.68 8.43
N ALA A 283 14.48 7.32 9.08
CA ALA A 283 14.58 8.72 9.49
C ALA A 283 15.66 8.93 10.56
N TYR A 284 15.67 8.11 11.62
CA TYR A 284 16.70 8.17 12.66
C TYR A 284 18.07 7.71 12.12
N GLY A 285 18.10 6.70 11.25
CA GLY A 285 19.34 6.27 10.57
C GLY A 285 19.95 7.40 9.75
N LYS A 286 19.13 8.09 8.95
CA LYS A 286 19.54 9.26 8.17
C LYS A 286 20.12 10.36 9.07
N ALA A 287 19.37 10.79 10.07
CA ALA A 287 19.79 11.87 10.95
C ALA A 287 21.07 11.51 11.72
N THR A 288 21.20 10.26 12.19
CA THR A 288 22.39 9.79 12.90
C THR A 288 23.61 9.80 11.99
N TRP A 289 23.49 9.30 10.76
CA TRP A 289 24.56 9.34 9.77
C TRP A 289 25.02 10.78 9.49
N ASP A 290 24.07 11.72 9.34
CA ASP A 290 24.38 13.12 9.04
C ASP A 290 25.12 13.85 10.18
N HIS A 291 25.12 13.31 11.40
CA HIS A 291 25.78 13.91 12.58
C HIS A 291 26.98 13.12 13.10
N ALA A 292 27.10 11.84 12.77
CA ALA A 292 28.21 11.02 13.22
C ALA A 292 29.50 11.51 12.55
N PRO A 293 30.57 11.83 13.31
CA PRO A 293 31.81 12.34 12.72
C PRO A 293 32.69 11.22 12.16
N THR A 294 32.54 10.00 12.67
CA THR A 294 33.44 8.90 12.35
C THR A 294 32.80 7.53 12.57
N SER A 295 33.30 6.53 11.85
CA SER A 295 32.96 5.12 12.07
C SER A 295 33.86 4.47 13.15
N PRO A 296 33.32 3.60 14.02
CA PRO A 296 31.92 3.16 14.08
C PRO A 296 30.98 4.22 14.67
N ILE A 297 29.73 4.26 14.19
CA ILE A 297 28.67 5.12 14.72
C ILE A 297 28.28 4.64 16.12
N THR A 298 28.29 5.54 17.09
CA THR A 298 28.12 5.25 18.52
C THR A 298 26.74 5.65 19.04
N ALA A 299 26.40 5.19 20.25
CA ALA A 299 25.17 5.63 20.92
C ALA A 299 25.16 7.14 21.23
N ALA A 300 26.34 7.76 21.38
CA ALA A 300 26.42 9.21 21.59
C ALA A 300 25.98 9.99 20.35
N ASP A 301 26.34 9.51 19.16
CA ASP A 301 25.93 10.11 17.89
C ASP A 301 24.40 10.05 17.72
N VAL A 302 23.79 8.92 18.10
CA VAL A 302 22.33 8.74 18.10
C VAL A 302 21.65 9.74 19.04
N ARG A 303 22.17 9.95 20.26
CA ARG A 303 21.62 10.94 21.21
C ARG A 303 21.69 12.36 20.70
N VAL A 304 22.78 12.72 20.02
CA VAL A 304 22.95 14.05 19.44
C VAL A 304 22.00 14.26 18.27
N ALA A 305 21.82 13.26 17.41
CA ALA A 305 20.97 13.34 16.22
C ALA A 305 19.46 13.17 16.49
N GLY A 306 19.09 12.45 17.56
CA GLY A 306 17.72 12.09 17.90
C GLY A 306 16.74 13.28 17.89
N PRO A 307 17.05 14.42 18.57
CA PRO A 307 16.20 15.60 18.55
C PRO A 307 15.93 16.18 17.15
N ALA A 308 16.92 16.13 16.25
CA ALA A 308 16.75 16.61 14.87
C ALA A 308 15.78 15.71 14.09
N ALA A 309 15.92 14.39 14.20
CA ALA A 309 14.99 13.43 13.61
C ALA A 309 13.57 13.59 14.17
N GLU A 310 13.43 13.76 15.49
CA GLU A 310 12.12 14.00 16.13
C GLU A 310 11.46 15.28 15.61
N ALA A 311 12.22 16.38 15.46
CA ALA A 311 11.70 17.63 14.93
C ALA A 311 11.24 17.51 13.46
N GLU A 312 12.01 16.81 12.62
CA GLU A 312 11.64 16.55 11.23
C GLU A 312 10.35 15.71 11.13
N LEU A 313 10.25 14.65 11.93
CA LEU A 313 9.04 13.82 12.02
C LEU A 313 7.85 14.63 12.55
N ALA A 314 8.06 15.48 13.56
CA ALA A 314 7.02 16.34 14.13
C ALA A 314 6.41 17.27 13.08
N VAL A 315 7.22 17.90 12.22
CA VAL A 315 6.73 18.82 11.18
C VAL A 315 6.16 18.06 9.98
N GLY A 316 6.99 17.24 9.33
CA GLY A 316 6.65 16.66 8.03
C GLY A 316 5.69 15.48 8.12
N PHE A 317 5.87 14.62 9.11
CA PHE A 317 5.12 13.38 9.24
C PHE A 317 3.86 13.56 10.11
N PHE A 318 3.98 14.10 11.31
CA PHE A 318 2.84 14.24 12.22
C PHE A 318 2.07 15.56 12.01
N GLY A 319 2.77 16.68 11.88
CA GLY A 319 2.20 18.03 11.74
C GLY A 319 1.24 18.14 10.56
N SER A 320 1.69 17.71 9.37
CA SER A 320 0.84 17.67 8.16
C SER A 320 -0.45 16.84 8.32
N ARG A 321 -0.45 15.83 9.19
CA ARG A 321 -1.63 15.03 9.53
C ARG A 321 -2.54 15.75 10.52
N TYR A 322 -1.95 16.35 11.55
CA TYR A 322 -2.64 17.16 12.55
C TYR A 322 -3.32 18.40 11.94
N ASP A 323 -2.64 19.07 11.01
CA ASP A 323 -3.13 20.31 10.40
C ASP A 323 -4.37 20.10 9.53
N ARG A 324 -4.53 18.91 8.95
CA ARG A 324 -5.73 18.51 8.19
C ARG A 324 -6.93 18.21 9.08
N ALA A 325 -6.74 18.06 10.39
CA ALA A 325 -7.82 17.79 11.33
C ALA A 325 -8.52 19.09 11.76
N THR A 326 -9.85 19.07 11.80
CA THR A 326 -10.67 20.17 12.35
C THR A 326 -10.52 20.27 13.88
N PRO A 327 -10.92 21.37 14.53
CA PRO A 327 -10.83 21.47 15.99
C PRO A 327 -11.51 20.31 16.74
N ALA A 328 -12.70 19.91 16.32
CA ALA A 328 -13.42 18.78 16.94
C ALA A 328 -12.71 17.43 16.70
N GLU A 329 -12.07 17.26 15.54
CA GLU A 329 -11.28 16.06 15.24
C GLU A 329 -9.98 16.03 16.07
N ARG A 330 -9.35 17.18 16.31
CA ARG A 330 -8.16 17.30 17.18
C ARG A 330 -8.52 17.00 18.63
N GLU A 331 -9.65 17.49 19.14
CA GLU A 331 -10.18 17.15 20.46
C GLU A 331 -10.39 15.64 20.60
N TYR A 332 -11.00 14.99 19.59
CA TYR A 332 -11.17 13.54 19.56
C TYR A 332 -9.84 12.78 19.58
N MET A 333 -8.89 13.17 18.73
CA MET A 333 -7.55 12.56 18.70
C MET A 333 -6.77 12.80 19.99
N ARG A 334 -6.96 13.93 20.69
CA ARG A 334 -6.35 14.18 22.00
C ARG A 334 -6.92 13.23 23.05
N GLY A 335 -8.25 13.09 23.12
CA GLY A 335 -8.88 12.11 24.02
C GLY A 335 -8.42 10.68 23.74
N MET A 336 -8.22 10.31 22.46
CA MET A 336 -7.55 9.05 22.10
C MET A 336 -6.12 8.97 22.63
N ALA A 337 -5.32 10.02 22.42
CA ALA A 337 -3.92 10.04 22.81
C ALA A 337 -3.72 9.98 24.34
N GLU A 338 -4.62 10.54 25.13
CA GLU A 338 -4.56 10.46 26.60
C GLU A 338 -4.85 9.04 27.13
N LEU A 339 -5.73 8.31 26.44
CA LEU A 339 -6.15 6.96 26.82
C LEU A 339 -5.27 5.85 26.22
N ALA A 340 -4.60 6.12 25.09
CA ALA A 340 -3.82 5.11 24.39
C ALA A 340 -2.56 4.72 25.16
N ASP A 341 -2.39 3.43 25.43
CA ASP A 341 -1.08 2.88 25.78
C ASP A 341 -0.29 2.64 24.48
N ALA A 342 0.75 3.44 24.28
CA ALA A 342 1.50 3.52 23.03
C ALA A 342 0.60 3.62 21.78
N ASP A 343 0.54 2.56 20.96
CA ASP A 343 -0.21 2.48 19.71
C ASP A 343 -1.41 1.51 19.78
N ALA A 344 -1.83 1.14 20.99
CA ALA A 344 -2.94 0.23 21.21
C ALA A 344 -4.30 0.85 20.81
N PRO A 345 -5.27 0.04 20.35
CA PRO A 345 -6.63 0.51 20.13
C PRO A 345 -7.30 1.04 21.40
N VAL A 346 -8.10 2.09 21.26
CA VAL A 346 -8.83 2.74 22.35
C VAL A 346 -10.34 2.53 22.14
N ALA A 347 -11.04 2.18 23.21
CA ALA A 347 -12.49 2.03 23.19
C ALA A 347 -13.19 3.40 22.95
N THR A 348 -14.08 3.44 21.97
CA THR A 348 -14.84 4.66 21.63
C THR A 348 -15.72 5.17 22.78
N ALA A 349 -16.17 4.28 23.65
CA ALA A 349 -16.92 4.62 24.85
C ALA A 349 -16.06 5.36 25.89
N GLU A 350 -14.81 4.94 26.07
CA GLU A 350 -13.87 5.59 26.99
C GLU A 350 -13.45 6.97 26.48
N ILE A 351 -13.27 7.14 25.16
CA ILE A 351 -13.02 8.46 24.56
C ILE A 351 -14.19 9.41 24.85
N ALA A 352 -15.43 8.94 24.66
CA ALA A 352 -16.61 9.75 24.95
C ALA A 352 -16.70 10.15 26.43
N LYS A 353 -16.37 9.22 27.33
CA LYS A 353 -16.33 9.46 28.78
C LYS A 353 -15.24 10.45 29.17
N SER A 354 -14.03 10.31 28.64
CA SER A 354 -12.90 11.24 28.85
C SER A 354 -13.26 12.67 28.41
N LEU A 355 -13.93 12.81 27.27
CA LEU A 355 -14.35 14.11 26.74
C LEU A 355 -15.66 14.65 27.36
N GLY A 356 -16.32 13.89 28.25
CA GLY A 356 -17.62 14.28 28.82
C GLY A 356 -18.73 14.46 27.78
N ARG A 357 -18.69 13.70 26.67
CA ARG A 357 -19.64 13.78 25.55
C ARG A 357 -20.42 12.46 25.39
N LYS A 358 -21.56 12.52 24.70
CA LYS A 358 -22.28 11.30 24.29
C LYS A 358 -21.56 10.66 23.11
N PRO A 359 -21.47 9.32 23.01
CA PRO A 359 -20.84 8.65 21.86
C PRO A 359 -21.41 9.12 20.51
N SER A 360 -22.73 9.33 20.42
CA SER A 360 -23.39 9.78 19.19
C SER A 360 -22.96 11.17 18.72
N SER A 361 -22.58 12.08 19.62
CA SER A 361 -22.10 13.41 19.22
C SER A 361 -20.68 13.39 18.66
N LEU A 362 -19.91 12.32 18.92
CA LEU A 362 -18.54 12.16 18.43
C LEU A 362 -18.46 11.37 17.12
N SER A 363 -19.54 10.71 16.69
CA SER A 363 -19.58 9.93 15.44
C SER A 363 -19.13 10.73 14.22
N PRO A 364 -19.58 11.99 13.99
CA PRO A 364 -19.14 12.74 12.81
C PRO A 364 -17.63 13.00 12.77
N ALA A 365 -17.01 13.34 13.91
CA ALA A 365 -15.57 13.54 14.02
C ALA A 365 -14.81 12.23 13.79
N ARG A 366 -15.27 11.13 14.42
CA ARG A 366 -14.70 9.79 14.23
C ARG A 366 -14.74 9.36 12.76
N ASP A 367 -15.91 9.47 12.12
CA ASP A 367 -16.11 9.01 10.75
C ASP A 367 -15.30 9.86 9.75
N SER A 368 -15.20 11.17 10.00
CA SER A 368 -14.32 12.07 9.24
C SER A 368 -12.84 11.72 9.41
N LEU A 369 -12.37 11.42 10.63
CA LEU A 369 -11.00 10.99 10.90
C LEU A 369 -10.66 9.66 10.21
N ILE A 370 -11.61 8.73 10.16
CA ILE A 370 -11.49 7.47 9.39
C ILE A 370 -11.37 7.78 7.90
N LYS A 371 -12.24 8.64 7.35
CA LYS A 371 -12.19 9.05 5.92
C LYS A 371 -10.86 9.74 5.56
N LYS A 372 -10.29 10.53 6.47
CA LYS A 372 -8.96 11.16 6.30
C LYS A 372 -7.80 10.17 6.46
N GLY A 373 -8.09 8.93 6.89
CA GLY A 373 -7.10 7.91 7.21
C GLY A 373 -6.16 8.34 8.32
N LEU A 374 -6.65 9.10 9.31
CA LEU A 374 -5.91 9.48 10.50
C LEU A 374 -6.06 8.40 11.58
N ILE A 375 -7.26 7.83 11.69
CA ILE A 375 -7.57 6.69 12.55
C ILE A 375 -8.21 5.58 11.70
N TYR A 376 -8.26 4.36 12.23
CA TYR A 376 -9.04 3.28 11.65
C TYR A 376 -9.84 2.56 12.74
N SER A 377 -10.94 1.92 12.33
CA SER A 377 -11.70 1.04 13.22
C SER A 377 -10.95 -0.27 13.39
N GLY A 378 -10.59 -0.61 14.63
CA GLY A 378 -9.97 -1.88 14.97
C GLY A 378 -11.04 -2.95 15.15
N GLU A 379 -11.11 -3.53 16.35
CA GLU A 379 -12.22 -4.38 16.77
C GLU A 379 -13.49 -3.56 17.01
N ARG A 380 -14.64 -4.23 17.05
CA ARG A 380 -15.95 -3.59 17.23
C ARG A 380 -15.95 -2.68 18.46
N GLY A 381 -16.16 -1.38 18.23
CA GLY A 381 -16.21 -0.36 19.29
C GLY A 381 -14.86 0.25 19.67
N THR A 382 -13.78 -0.07 18.96
CA THR A 382 -12.42 0.48 19.19
C THR A 382 -11.89 1.21 17.97
N VAL A 383 -11.00 2.17 18.20
CA VAL A 383 -10.29 2.94 17.17
C VAL A 383 -8.81 3.03 17.49
N ALA A 384 -7.95 3.07 16.48
CA ALA A 384 -6.50 3.21 16.64
C ALA A 384 -5.93 4.19 15.62
N PHE A 385 -4.77 4.78 15.92
CA PHE A 385 -4.06 5.64 14.96
C PHE A 385 -3.51 4.83 13.79
N THR A 386 -3.52 5.42 12.60
CA THR A 386 -2.99 4.78 11.38
C THR A 386 -1.47 4.86 11.26
N VAL A 387 -0.83 5.65 12.11
CA VAL A 387 0.62 5.83 12.20
C VAL A 387 1.07 5.71 13.66
N PRO A 388 2.19 5.03 13.92
CA PRO A 388 2.68 4.84 15.28
C PRO A 388 3.27 6.14 15.85
N HIS A 389 3.38 6.19 17.18
CA HIS A 389 3.87 7.35 17.94
C HIS A 389 3.05 8.64 17.79
N PHE A 390 1.91 8.60 17.09
CA PHE A 390 1.09 9.80 16.92
C PHE A 390 0.48 10.27 18.24
N ALA A 391 0.11 9.33 19.13
CA ALA A 391 -0.34 9.65 20.48
C ALA A 391 0.73 10.43 21.26
N ARG A 392 2.01 10.01 21.17
CA ARG A 392 3.14 10.73 21.80
C ARG A 392 3.25 12.15 21.25
N TYR A 393 3.18 12.33 19.93
CA TYR A 393 3.19 13.65 19.30
C TYR A 393 2.01 14.53 19.73
N LEU A 394 0.78 13.98 19.79
CA LEU A 394 -0.41 14.74 20.15
C LEU A 394 -0.36 15.26 21.60
N ARG A 395 0.26 14.51 22.51
CA ARG A 395 0.47 14.94 23.91
C ARG A 395 1.40 16.14 24.04
N THR A 396 2.25 16.42 23.05
CA THR A 396 3.12 17.60 23.05
C THR A 396 2.47 18.82 22.39
N GLN A 397 1.31 18.68 21.75
CA GLN A 397 0.64 19.79 21.08
C GLN A 397 -0.18 20.64 22.07
N PRO A 398 -0.15 21.98 21.95
CA PRO A 398 -0.94 22.87 22.79
C PRO A 398 -2.44 22.55 22.67
N GLY A 399 -3.13 22.67 23.81
CA GLY A 399 -4.54 22.33 24.05
C GLY A 399 -5.49 22.74 22.94
#